data_AF-G0P8E3-F1
#
_entry.id   AF-G0P8E3-F1
#
_cell.length_a   1.000
_cell.length_b   1.000
_cell.length_c   1.000
_cell.angle_alpha   90.00
_cell.angle_beta   90.00
_cell.angle_gamma   90.00
#
_symmetry.space_group_name_H-M   'P 1'
#
loop_
_entity.id
_entity.type
_entity.pdbx_description
1 polymer ?
#
loop_
_entity_poly.entity_id
_entity_poly.type
_entity_poly.pdbx_seq_one_letter_code
_entity_poly.pdbx_strand_id
1 'polypeptide(L)'
;MPKLWFSNENSEYQLEAEEKASATYSTLRTGILSLTPGDQKCRLYCSGPRCRFCVVAPGQPNIQAIDGLYSTWITPDILAMARLQEDHFVKLGIVDKFKENGIQSVINLQESGEHSFCGSGNLSSGFSYDPENLMRSGIYHYNFPLPDFQACTSNRLLDIVKVVDFALSHGKIAVHCHAGHGRTGMVIAAWMMYALGMSPSQAVDTVRSRRAKAVQSKEQVETLHNFRLLIRNNGGMIVPKQKLSLISEYVAYNQKFISKPESRLYGKIPKIVYTAMRISLQKMYSSVNFEIENDFQMTIRCGPPLPENRSLDEQLLNTQLNDEGHEKTHFWYSDQVKKGLSISTINRQLENEDFRDILRLLDLFFHSTFHQLTHKEEIFAVLQNWDQSEKDWSPTFWFLLKCIREMPRPLHLALSRLVAKWFLRSEMDLAPRIKQILSSSSSSASSSNE
;
A
#
# COMPACT_ATOMS: atom_id res chain seq x y z
N MET A 1 20.07 -28.97 -8.18
CA MET A 1 19.10 -27.88 -8.40
C MET A 1 17.94 -28.09 -7.44
N PRO A 2 17.73 -27.26 -6.41
CA PRO A 2 16.57 -27.41 -5.55
C PRO A 2 15.30 -27.07 -6.34
N LYS A 3 14.26 -27.92 -6.20
CA LYS A 3 12.93 -27.77 -6.77
C LYS A 3 12.15 -26.65 -6.06
N LEU A 4 12.58 -25.41 -6.23
CA LEU A 4 11.83 -24.22 -5.77
C LEU A 4 11.44 -23.32 -6.94
N TRP A 5 11.20 -23.93 -8.09
CA TRP A 5 10.33 -23.33 -9.06
C TRP A 5 8.91 -23.65 -8.60
N PHE A 6 8.02 -22.66 -8.65
CA PHE A 6 6.57 -22.77 -8.43
C PHE A 6 5.89 -23.70 -9.46
N SER A 7 6.58 -24.77 -9.87
CA SER A 7 6.31 -25.65 -11.00
C SER A 7 5.32 -26.75 -10.70
N ASN A 8 4.75 -26.78 -9.49
CA ASN A 8 3.55 -27.54 -9.19
C ASN A 8 2.58 -26.61 -8.48
N GLU A 9 1.97 -25.70 -9.23
CA GLU A 9 0.52 -25.49 -9.24
C GLU A 9 0.20 -24.23 -10.06
N ASN A 10 -0.55 -24.43 -11.15
CA ASN A 10 -1.41 -23.39 -11.72
C ASN A 10 -2.54 -22.99 -10.74
N SER A 11 -2.37 -23.15 -9.43
CA SER A 11 -3.37 -22.77 -8.44
C SER A 11 -3.31 -21.25 -8.31
N GLU A 12 -4.22 -20.58 -8.99
CA GLU A 12 -4.65 -19.28 -8.54
C GLU A 12 -5.08 -19.43 -7.09
N TYR A 13 -4.52 -18.61 -6.20
CA TYR A 13 -4.96 -18.55 -4.81
C TYR A 13 -6.47 -18.45 -4.80
N GLN A 14 -7.11 -19.36 -4.05
CA GLN A 14 -8.53 -19.39 -3.84
C GLN A 14 -8.81 -18.86 -2.44
N LEU A 15 -9.89 -18.11 -2.30
CA LEU A 15 -10.35 -17.66 -0.99
C LEU A 15 -10.77 -18.85 -0.13
N GLU A 16 -10.14 -19.00 1.02
CA GLU A 16 -10.54 -19.96 2.04
C GLU A 16 -11.93 -19.60 2.61
N ALA A 17 -12.64 -20.58 3.18
CA ALA A 17 -14.02 -20.37 3.65
C ALA A 17 -14.10 -19.30 4.75
N GLU A 18 -13.13 -19.28 5.66
CA GLU A 18 -12.99 -18.30 6.75
C GLU A 18 -12.65 -16.88 6.29
N GLU A 19 -12.09 -16.71 5.09
CA GLU A 19 -11.78 -15.40 4.53
C GLU A 19 -13.00 -14.75 3.86
N LYS A 20 -14.05 -15.51 3.57
CA LYS A 20 -15.24 -15.02 2.85
C LYS A 20 -16.16 -14.24 3.77
N ALA A 21 -16.34 -12.95 3.48
CA ALA A 21 -17.41 -12.15 4.04
C ALA A 21 -18.81 -12.55 3.50
N SER A 22 -19.86 -12.15 4.22
CA SER A 22 -21.27 -12.34 3.84
C SER A 22 -22.00 -11.00 3.66
N ALA A 23 -23.00 -10.96 2.79
CA ALA A 23 -23.84 -9.76 2.59
C ALA A 23 -24.89 -9.61 3.69
N THR A 24 -25.32 -8.38 3.97
CA THR A 24 -26.40 -8.14 4.95
C THR A 24 -27.79 -8.22 4.30
N TYR A 25 -27.92 -7.90 3.00
CA TYR A 25 -29.19 -8.01 2.30
C TYR A 25 -29.48 -9.44 1.87
N SER A 26 -30.76 -9.84 1.95
CA SER A 26 -31.23 -11.09 1.37
C SER A 26 -31.15 -11.04 -0.16
N THR A 27 -31.08 -12.22 -0.78
CA THR A 27 -31.01 -12.38 -2.24
C THR A 27 -32.22 -11.73 -2.93
N LEU A 28 -33.41 -11.89 -2.34
CA LEU A 28 -34.65 -11.28 -2.84
C LEU A 28 -34.58 -9.75 -2.84
N ARG A 29 -34.13 -9.15 -1.74
CA ARG A 29 -34.00 -7.69 -1.63
C ARG A 29 -32.97 -7.15 -2.63
N THR A 30 -31.87 -7.88 -2.83
CA THR A 30 -30.84 -7.51 -3.80
C THR A 30 -31.38 -7.52 -5.23
N GLY A 31 -32.14 -8.57 -5.61
CA GLY A 31 -32.76 -8.66 -6.93
C GLY A 31 -33.81 -7.58 -7.19
N ILE A 32 -34.62 -7.21 -6.20
CA ILE A 32 -35.59 -6.11 -6.33
C ILE A 32 -34.86 -4.77 -6.56
N LEU A 33 -33.80 -4.50 -5.79
CA LEU A 33 -33.03 -3.26 -5.91
C LEU A 33 -32.24 -3.16 -7.22
N SER A 34 -31.79 -4.28 -7.79
CA SER A 34 -31.08 -4.28 -9.07
C SER A 34 -32.01 -4.04 -10.27
N LEU A 35 -33.28 -4.47 -10.17
CA LEU A 35 -34.28 -4.31 -11.23
C LEU A 35 -35.02 -2.96 -11.19
N THR A 36 -34.90 -2.20 -10.09
CA THR A 36 -35.55 -0.89 -9.96
C THR A 36 -34.76 0.18 -10.72
N PRO A 37 -35.37 0.95 -11.63
CA PRO A 37 -34.73 2.08 -12.30
C PRO A 37 -34.14 3.09 -11.31
N GLY A 38 -32.96 3.64 -11.61
CA GLY A 38 -32.17 4.46 -10.67
C GLY A 38 -32.91 5.70 -10.13
N ASP A 39 -33.69 6.36 -10.97
CA ASP A 39 -34.55 7.51 -10.64
C ASP A 39 -35.69 7.13 -9.68
N GLN A 40 -36.18 5.89 -9.77
CA GLN A 40 -37.26 5.39 -8.91
C GLN A 40 -36.76 4.83 -7.58
N LYS A 41 -35.50 4.37 -7.48
CA LYS A 41 -34.92 3.86 -6.22
C LYS A 41 -35.03 4.88 -5.09
N CYS A 42 -34.77 6.15 -5.38
CA CYS A 42 -34.92 7.23 -4.42
C CYS A 42 -36.38 7.42 -3.98
N ARG A 43 -37.34 7.37 -4.91
CA ARG A 43 -38.77 7.58 -4.59
C ARG A 43 -39.36 6.41 -3.80
N LEU A 44 -38.93 5.19 -4.10
CA LEU A 44 -39.50 3.96 -3.55
C LEU A 44 -38.87 3.56 -2.21
N TYR A 45 -37.59 3.88 -1.99
CA TYR A 45 -36.85 3.38 -0.83
C TYR A 45 -36.30 4.46 0.11
N CYS A 46 -36.50 5.74 -0.21
CA CYS A 46 -36.07 6.84 0.66
C CYS A 46 -37.26 7.66 1.16
N SER A 47 -37.17 8.20 2.38
CA SER A 47 -38.21 9.01 3.01
C SER A 47 -38.28 10.46 2.48
N GLY A 48 -37.86 10.68 1.23
CA GLY A 48 -37.89 11.97 0.54
C GLY A 48 -37.23 13.12 1.35
N PRO A 49 -37.90 14.27 1.50
CA PRO A 49 -37.39 15.41 2.27
C PRO A 49 -37.08 15.09 3.74
N ARG A 50 -37.75 14.08 4.32
CA ARG A 50 -37.51 13.61 5.70
C ARG A 50 -36.51 12.46 5.75
N CYS A 51 -35.65 12.31 4.73
CA CYS A 51 -34.61 11.29 4.75
C CYS A 51 -33.73 11.46 5.99
N ARG A 52 -33.80 10.48 6.90
CA ARG A 52 -33.10 10.51 8.20
C ARG A 52 -31.57 10.67 8.11
N PHE A 53 -30.99 10.42 6.94
CA PHE A 53 -29.55 10.55 6.70
C PHE A 53 -29.15 11.93 6.18
N CYS A 54 -30.10 12.69 5.60
CA CYS A 54 -29.84 14.00 5.00
C CYS A 54 -30.19 15.17 5.91
N VAL A 55 -31.02 14.95 6.93
CA VAL A 55 -31.46 16.02 7.83
C VAL A 55 -30.41 16.32 8.89
N VAL A 56 -30.20 17.61 9.16
CA VAL A 56 -29.36 18.07 10.28
C VAL A 56 -30.18 17.96 11.57
N ALA A 57 -29.82 16.99 12.42
CA ALA A 57 -30.53 16.73 13.67
C ALA A 57 -29.52 16.47 14.81
N PRO A 58 -29.00 17.51 15.48
CA PRO A 58 -28.00 17.37 16.54
C PRO A 58 -28.46 16.54 17.75
N GLY A 59 -27.51 16.14 18.58
CA GLY A 59 -27.79 15.48 19.87
C GLY A 59 -27.93 13.96 19.80
N GLN A 60 -27.41 13.31 18.75
CA GLN A 60 -27.47 11.85 18.59
C GLN A 60 -26.06 11.21 18.58
N PRO A 61 -25.30 11.26 19.69
CA PRO A 61 -23.88 10.88 19.72
C PRO A 61 -23.62 9.42 19.32
N ASN A 62 -24.58 8.52 19.52
CA ASN A 62 -24.46 7.11 19.13
C ASN A 62 -24.36 6.87 17.61
N ILE A 63 -24.82 7.82 16.80
CA ILE A 63 -24.86 7.71 15.33
C ILE A 63 -24.31 8.95 14.62
N GLN A 64 -23.72 9.87 15.38
CA GLN A 64 -23.17 11.14 14.93
C GLN A 64 -21.80 11.34 15.56
N ALA A 65 -20.77 10.79 14.92
CA ALA A 65 -19.38 11.07 15.26
C ALA A 65 -19.04 12.56 15.11
N ILE A 66 -19.67 13.22 14.13
CA ILE A 66 -19.77 14.68 14.05
C ILE A 66 -21.21 15.04 14.36
N ASP A 67 -21.43 15.74 15.47
CA ASP A 67 -22.77 16.15 15.91
C ASP A 67 -23.55 16.85 14.79
N GLY A 68 -24.81 16.47 14.61
CA GLY A 68 -25.66 16.96 13.52
C GLY A 68 -25.46 16.28 12.16
N LEU A 69 -24.46 15.41 11.99
CA LEU A 69 -24.18 14.66 10.76
C LEU A 69 -24.20 13.15 11.03
N TYR A 70 -25.01 12.40 10.29
CA TYR A 70 -25.06 10.93 10.40
C TYR A 70 -23.73 10.29 9.97
N SER A 71 -22.90 9.94 10.95
CA SER A 71 -21.48 9.64 10.74
C SER A 71 -20.90 8.75 11.84
N THR A 72 -19.85 8.01 11.51
CA THR A 72 -19.18 7.07 12.42
C THR A 72 -17.70 6.99 12.09
N TRP A 73 -16.83 7.15 13.09
CA TRP A 73 -15.41 6.82 12.96
C TRP A 73 -15.24 5.30 12.84
N ILE A 74 -14.78 4.84 11.69
CA ILE A 74 -14.48 3.41 11.47
C ILE A 74 -13.08 3.09 12.00
N THR A 75 -12.14 4.00 11.79
CA THR A 75 -10.82 4.04 12.40
C THR A 75 -10.61 5.43 13.03
N PRO A 76 -9.52 5.68 13.78
CA PRO A 76 -9.21 7.03 14.27
C PRO A 76 -9.09 8.09 13.16
N ASP A 77 -8.85 7.67 11.91
CA ASP A 77 -8.52 8.54 10.77
C ASP A 77 -9.53 8.47 9.62
N ILE A 78 -10.51 7.56 9.66
CA ILE A 78 -11.52 7.38 8.61
C ILE A 78 -12.93 7.56 9.18
N LEU A 79 -13.58 8.63 8.76
CA LEU A 79 -14.99 8.90 9.03
C LEU A 79 -15.87 8.33 7.91
N ALA A 80 -16.77 7.40 8.22
CA ALA A 80 -17.86 7.02 7.32
C ALA A 80 -19.08 7.91 7.59
N MET A 81 -19.60 8.59 6.57
CA MET A 81 -20.72 9.52 6.75
C MET A 81 -21.78 9.43 5.65
N ALA A 82 -22.96 9.97 5.94
CA ALA A 82 -23.94 10.31 4.90
C ALA A 82 -23.45 11.51 4.06
N ARG A 83 -24.03 11.66 2.87
CA ARG A 83 -23.82 12.86 2.03
C ARG A 83 -24.17 14.13 2.79
N LEU A 84 -23.40 15.18 2.54
CA LEU A 84 -23.73 16.53 3.02
C LEU A 84 -24.93 17.10 2.25
N GLN A 85 -25.50 18.18 2.77
CA GLN A 85 -26.56 19.01 2.18
C GLN A 85 -26.17 20.48 2.42
N GLU A 86 -26.75 21.43 1.70
CA GLU A 86 -26.52 22.87 1.95
C GLU A 86 -26.73 23.26 3.42
N ASP A 87 -27.75 22.68 4.07
CA ASP A 87 -28.04 22.89 5.50
C ASP A 87 -26.85 22.54 6.42
N HIS A 88 -25.99 21.59 6.06
CA HIS A 88 -24.80 21.27 6.85
C HIS A 88 -23.76 22.41 6.78
N PHE A 89 -23.70 23.14 5.67
CA PHE A 89 -22.81 24.30 5.56
C PHE A 89 -23.38 25.48 6.32
N VAL A 90 -24.67 25.79 6.13
CA VAL A 90 -25.30 26.99 6.69
C VAL A 90 -25.62 26.85 8.18
N LYS A 91 -26.21 25.72 8.60
CA LYS A 91 -26.73 25.54 9.97
C LYS A 91 -25.72 24.90 10.91
N LEU A 92 -24.87 24.01 10.38
CA LEU A 92 -23.96 23.20 11.18
C LEU A 92 -22.52 23.72 11.19
N GLY A 93 -22.14 24.58 10.24
CA GLY A 93 -20.76 25.01 10.08
C GLY A 93 -19.83 23.83 9.79
N ILE A 94 -20.23 22.93 8.87
CA ILE A 94 -19.57 21.64 8.69
C ILE A 94 -18.08 21.74 8.34
N VAL A 95 -17.68 22.81 7.66
CA VAL A 95 -16.27 23.07 7.31
C VAL A 95 -15.41 23.19 8.58
N ASP A 96 -15.87 23.96 9.56
CA ASP A 96 -15.12 24.17 10.81
C ASP A 96 -15.07 22.88 11.61
N LYS A 97 -16.19 22.16 11.70
CA LYS A 97 -16.21 20.82 12.34
C LYS A 97 -15.26 19.84 11.67
N PHE A 98 -15.15 19.84 10.34
CA PHE A 98 -14.21 18.99 9.62
C PHE A 98 -12.76 19.36 9.97
N LYS A 99 -12.44 20.65 9.99
CA LYS A 99 -11.10 21.15 10.38
C LYS A 99 -10.75 20.80 11.83
N GLU A 100 -11.66 21.03 12.77
CA GLU A 100 -11.50 20.69 14.19
C GLU A 100 -11.23 19.19 14.39
N ASN A 101 -11.83 18.35 13.56
CA ASN A 101 -11.63 16.90 13.60
C ASN A 101 -10.39 16.43 12.80
N GLY A 102 -9.67 17.33 12.13
CA GLY A 102 -8.50 17.03 11.33
C GLY A 102 -8.80 16.37 9.97
N ILE A 103 -10.04 16.49 9.48
CA ILE A 103 -10.44 15.98 8.17
C ILE A 103 -9.86 16.89 7.08
N GLN A 104 -8.99 16.32 6.25
CA GLN A 104 -8.34 17.03 5.14
C GLN A 104 -8.89 16.65 3.78
N SER A 105 -9.53 15.47 3.65
CA SER A 105 -10.07 14.99 2.37
C SER A 105 -11.47 14.40 2.51
N VAL A 106 -12.32 14.66 1.52
CA VAL A 106 -13.65 14.06 1.38
C VAL A 106 -13.69 13.19 0.14
N ILE A 107 -14.02 11.90 0.32
CA ILE A 107 -14.18 10.91 -0.73
C ILE A 107 -15.68 10.72 -1.01
N ASN A 108 -16.14 11.26 -2.14
CA ASN A 108 -17.52 11.18 -2.61
C ASN A 108 -17.69 10.02 -3.60
N LEU A 109 -18.48 9.02 -3.24
CA LEU A 109 -18.74 7.83 -4.06
C LEU A 109 -20.02 7.92 -4.91
N GLN A 110 -20.68 9.08 -4.92
CA GLN A 110 -21.97 9.28 -5.57
C GLN A 110 -21.84 9.55 -7.07
N GLU A 111 -22.81 9.07 -7.84
CA GLU A 111 -23.03 9.53 -9.20
C GLU A 111 -23.78 10.87 -9.19
N SER A 112 -23.54 11.72 -10.19
CA SER A 112 -24.31 12.95 -10.34
C SER A 112 -25.78 12.62 -10.59
N GLY A 113 -26.69 13.33 -9.92
CA GLY A 113 -28.13 13.16 -10.06
C GLY A 113 -28.75 12.11 -9.13
N GLU A 114 -27.96 11.30 -8.42
CA GLU A 114 -28.52 10.27 -7.53
C GLU A 114 -29.24 10.89 -6.33
N HIS A 115 -30.32 10.24 -5.89
CA HIS A 115 -31.14 10.64 -4.73
C HIS A 115 -31.64 12.11 -4.75
N SER A 116 -32.07 12.61 -5.92
CA SER A 116 -32.53 13.99 -6.12
C SER A 116 -33.75 14.42 -5.27
N PHE A 117 -34.49 13.47 -4.70
CA PHE A 117 -35.65 13.76 -3.83
C PHE A 117 -35.35 13.65 -2.32
N CYS A 118 -34.11 13.32 -1.94
CA CYS A 118 -33.72 13.15 -0.53
C CYS A 118 -33.26 14.46 0.11
N GLY A 119 -33.76 14.77 1.32
CA GLY A 119 -33.38 15.99 2.03
C GLY A 119 -33.81 17.25 1.27
N SER A 120 -32.92 18.22 1.11
CA SER A 120 -33.16 19.42 0.28
C SER A 120 -33.05 19.16 -1.23
N GLY A 121 -32.70 17.93 -1.64
CA GLY A 121 -32.55 17.55 -3.04
C GLY A 121 -31.15 17.83 -3.59
N ASN A 122 -31.03 17.84 -4.92
CA ASN A 122 -29.78 18.12 -5.62
C ASN A 122 -29.76 19.55 -6.15
N LEU A 123 -28.58 20.16 -6.13
CA LEU A 123 -28.24 21.41 -6.82
C LEU A 123 -28.20 21.18 -8.34
N SER A 124 -28.03 22.27 -9.09
CA SER A 124 -27.85 22.24 -10.55
C SER A 124 -26.66 21.38 -11.00
N SER A 125 -25.65 21.19 -10.14
CA SER A 125 -24.51 20.29 -10.38
C SER A 125 -24.87 18.80 -10.30
N GLY A 126 -26.05 18.46 -9.78
CA GLY A 126 -26.51 17.08 -9.56
C GLY A 126 -26.06 16.48 -8.22
N PHE A 127 -25.30 17.20 -7.38
CA PHE A 127 -25.00 16.81 -5.99
C PHE A 127 -25.84 17.62 -5.00
N SER A 128 -25.92 17.21 -3.73
CA SER A 128 -26.71 17.91 -2.68
C SER A 128 -25.97 19.06 -2.01
N TYR A 129 -24.70 19.21 -2.34
CA TYR A 129 -23.85 20.26 -1.84
C TYR A 129 -22.86 20.62 -2.95
N ASP A 130 -22.38 21.86 -2.92
CA ASP A 130 -21.29 22.31 -3.76
C ASP A 130 -19.95 21.87 -3.14
N PRO A 131 -19.19 20.96 -3.77
CA PRO A 131 -17.87 20.55 -3.29
C PRO A 131 -16.88 21.71 -3.19
N GLU A 132 -17.04 22.78 -3.97
CA GLU A 132 -16.14 23.94 -3.92
C GLU A 132 -16.13 24.62 -2.55
N ASN A 133 -17.22 24.53 -1.79
CA ASN A 133 -17.27 25.07 -0.42
C ASN A 133 -16.26 24.38 0.51
N LEU A 134 -15.99 23.09 0.30
CA LEU A 134 -14.92 22.37 1.00
C LEU A 134 -13.54 22.76 0.46
N MET A 135 -13.40 22.79 -0.87
CA MET A 135 -12.12 23.03 -1.53
C MET A 135 -11.56 24.43 -1.25
N ARG A 136 -12.40 25.47 -1.29
CA ARG A 136 -12.02 26.85 -0.92
C ARG A 136 -11.53 26.97 0.52
N SER A 137 -11.91 26.02 1.36
CA SER A 137 -11.54 25.96 2.78
C SER A 137 -10.30 25.09 3.04
N GLY A 138 -9.63 24.60 1.99
CA GLY A 138 -8.45 23.74 2.08
C GLY A 138 -8.75 22.26 2.33
N ILE A 139 -10.01 21.82 2.17
CA ILE A 139 -10.39 20.41 2.27
C ILE A 139 -10.49 19.83 0.86
N TYR A 140 -9.64 18.85 0.54
CA TYR A 140 -9.63 18.21 -0.76
C TYR A 140 -10.92 17.41 -0.98
N HIS A 141 -11.40 17.37 -2.22
CA HIS A 141 -12.58 16.59 -2.59
C HIS A 141 -12.25 15.67 -3.76
N TYR A 142 -12.57 14.39 -3.61
CA TYR A 142 -12.38 13.37 -4.64
C TYR A 142 -13.71 12.72 -4.95
N ASN A 143 -14.19 12.85 -6.19
CA ASN A 143 -15.39 12.14 -6.64
C ASN A 143 -15.01 10.88 -7.43
N PHE A 144 -15.44 9.72 -6.91
CA PHE A 144 -15.38 8.43 -7.58
C PHE A 144 -16.79 7.90 -7.79
N PRO A 145 -17.46 8.24 -8.90
CA PRO A 145 -18.81 7.77 -9.18
C PRO A 145 -18.85 6.25 -9.17
N LEU A 146 -19.67 5.69 -8.27
CA LEU A 146 -19.97 4.26 -8.20
C LEU A 146 -21.49 4.07 -8.29
N PRO A 147 -22.00 3.19 -9.17
CA PRO A 147 -23.44 3.07 -9.36
C PRO A 147 -24.17 2.66 -8.08
N ASP A 148 -25.34 3.25 -7.86
CA ASP A 148 -26.05 3.09 -6.59
C ASP A 148 -26.57 1.66 -6.40
N PHE A 149 -26.35 1.13 -5.19
CA PHE A 149 -26.53 -0.27 -4.77
C PHE A 149 -25.67 -1.33 -5.47
N GLN A 150 -24.90 -0.96 -6.49
CA GLN A 150 -24.00 -1.86 -7.20
C GLN A 150 -22.59 -1.81 -6.61
N ALA A 151 -21.73 -2.67 -7.14
CA ALA A 151 -20.31 -2.65 -6.86
C ALA A 151 -19.53 -2.08 -8.06
N CYS A 152 -18.21 -2.02 -7.93
CA CYS A 152 -17.32 -1.66 -9.03
C CYS A 152 -16.37 -2.81 -9.35
N THR A 153 -15.64 -2.70 -10.45
CA THR A 153 -14.61 -3.68 -10.79
C THR A 153 -13.46 -3.62 -9.79
N SER A 154 -12.75 -4.74 -9.59
CA SER A 154 -11.59 -4.78 -8.68
C SER A 154 -10.50 -3.77 -9.05
N ASN A 155 -10.30 -3.49 -10.34
CA ASN A 155 -9.35 -2.48 -10.81
C ASN A 155 -9.81 -1.05 -10.45
N ARG A 156 -11.10 -0.75 -10.62
CA ARG A 156 -11.65 0.55 -10.20
C ARG A 156 -11.54 0.72 -8.68
N LEU A 157 -11.77 -0.35 -7.93
CA LEU A 157 -11.60 -0.34 -6.48
C LEU A 157 -10.13 -0.12 -6.09
N LEU A 158 -9.17 -0.74 -6.80
CA LEU A 158 -7.74 -0.51 -6.62
C LEU A 158 -7.37 0.96 -6.81
N ASP A 159 -7.87 1.61 -7.86
CA ASP A 159 -7.63 3.03 -8.11
C ASP A 159 -8.14 3.91 -6.96
N ILE A 160 -9.34 3.62 -6.45
CA ILE A 160 -9.95 4.36 -5.33
C ILE A 160 -9.11 4.17 -4.07
N VAL A 161 -8.77 2.92 -3.69
CA VAL A 161 -8.04 2.67 -2.43
C VAL A 161 -6.64 3.26 -2.43
N LYS A 162 -5.99 3.36 -3.60
CA LYS A 162 -4.68 4.05 -3.73
C LYS A 162 -4.79 5.54 -3.42
N VAL A 163 -5.89 6.19 -3.81
CA VAL A 163 -6.14 7.60 -3.48
C VAL A 163 -6.53 7.75 -2.01
N VAL A 164 -7.35 6.83 -1.48
CA VAL A 164 -7.69 6.79 -0.05
C VAL A 164 -6.44 6.66 0.82
N ASP A 165 -5.53 5.73 0.47
CA ASP A 165 -4.28 5.49 1.18
C ASP A 165 -3.35 6.70 1.13
N PHE A 166 -3.25 7.33 -0.05
CA PHE A 166 -2.49 8.59 -0.21
C PHE A 166 -3.12 9.75 0.58
N ALA A 167 -4.44 9.90 0.59
CA ALA A 167 -5.11 10.95 1.36
C ALA A 167 -4.89 10.75 2.87
N LEU A 168 -4.90 9.51 3.34
CA LEU A 168 -4.62 9.16 4.72
C LEU A 168 -3.19 9.45 5.17
N SER A 169 -2.21 9.44 4.25
CA SER A 169 -0.84 9.85 4.59
C SER A 169 -0.69 11.37 4.78
N HIS A 170 -1.71 12.16 4.44
CA HIS A 170 -1.72 13.62 4.58
C HIS A 170 -2.66 14.09 5.70
N GLY A 171 -3.69 13.33 6.06
CA GLY A 171 -4.58 13.63 7.18
C GLY A 171 -5.79 12.71 7.24
N LYS A 172 -6.74 13.01 8.12
CA LYS A 172 -7.96 12.20 8.22
C LYS A 172 -8.86 12.42 7.02
N ILE A 173 -9.66 11.41 6.71
CA ILE A 173 -10.58 11.46 5.57
C ILE A 173 -12.02 11.22 6.00
N ALA A 174 -12.95 11.76 5.22
CA ALA A 174 -14.36 11.42 5.31
C ALA A 174 -14.83 10.75 4.02
N VAL A 175 -15.42 9.57 4.11
CA VAL A 175 -15.91 8.78 2.97
C VAL A 175 -17.42 8.73 3.01
N HIS A 176 -18.08 9.06 1.89
CA HIS A 176 -19.53 9.03 1.81
C HIS A 176 -20.05 8.51 0.47
N CYS A 177 -21.25 7.96 0.51
CA CYS A 177 -22.13 7.78 -0.64
C CYS A 177 -23.42 8.55 -0.34
N HIS A 178 -24.61 7.95 -0.47
CA HIS A 178 -25.81 8.56 0.12
C HIS A 178 -25.85 8.42 1.66
N ALA A 179 -26.07 7.21 2.18
CA ALA A 179 -26.26 6.97 3.61
C ALA A 179 -24.97 6.58 4.35
N GLY A 180 -23.86 6.42 3.61
CA GLY A 180 -22.58 6.00 4.19
C GLY A 180 -22.49 4.53 4.58
N HIS A 181 -23.27 3.63 3.96
CA HIS A 181 -23.37 2.22 4.38
C HIS A 181 -22.75 1.23 3.36
N GLY A 182 -23.38 1.07 2.20
CA GLY A 182 -22.94 0.08 1.18
C GLY A 182 -21.60 0.42 0.54
N ARG A 183 -21.60 1.35 -0.43
CA ARG A 183 -20.41 1.80 -1.17
C ARG A 183 -19.28 2.30 -0.25
N THR A 184 -19.64 3.12 0.75
CA THR A 184 -18.69 3.61 1.77
C THR A 184 -18.03 2.47 2.54
N GLY A 185 -18.81 1.52 3.05
CA GLY A 185 -18.25 0.38 3.76
C GLY A 185 -17.37 -0.50 2.87
N MET A 186 -17.75 -0.68 1.60
CA MET A 186 -16.97 -1.45 0.63
C MET A 186 -15.60 -0.81 0.38
N VAL A 187 -15.55 0.50 0.14
CA VAL A 187 -14.26 1.20 -0.10
C VAL A 187 -13.37 1.17 1.14
N ILE A 188 -13.94 1.36 2.35
CA ILE A 188 -13.16 1.32 3.59
C ILE A 188 -12.64 -0.10 3.85
N ALA A 189 -13.46 -1.14 3.66
CA ALA A 189 -13.03 -2.53 3.79
C ALA A 189 -11.94 -2.88 2.77
N ALA A 190 -12.08 -2.43 1.52
CA ALA A 190 -11.07 -2.64 0.49
C ALA A 190 -9.74 -1.96 0.84
N TRP A 191 -9.76 -0.74 1.40
CA TRP A 191 -8.56 -0.09 1.91
C TRP A 191 -7.92 -0.88 3.05
N MET A 192 -8.71 -1.42 3.99
CA MET A 192 -8.18 -2.29 5.06
C MET A 192 -7.51 -3.55 4.49
N MET A 193 -8.06 -4.14 3.42
CA MET A 193 -7.42 -5.27 2.74
C MET A 193 -6.11 -4.86 2.07
N TYR A 194 -6.11 -3.71 1.38
CA TYR A 194 -4.97 -3.19 0.62
C TYR A 194 -3.81 -2.70 1.51
N ALA A 195 -4.10 -1.89 2.52
CA ALA A 195 -3.11 -1.25 3.39
C ALA A 195 -2.85 -2.08 4.65
N LEU A 196 -3.89 -2.77 5.16
CA LEU A 196 -3.81 -3.53 6.40
C LEU A 196 -3.57 -5.04 6.22
N GLY A 197 -3.72 -5.57 5.01
CA GLY A 197 -3.51 -7.00 4.69
C GLY A 197 -4.64 -7.92 5.14
N MET A 198 -5.73 -7.35 5.69
CA MET A 198 -6.88 -8.09 6.21
C MET A 198 -7.54 -8.98 5.14
N SER A 199 -8.13 -10.10 5.58
CA SER A 199 -9.05 -10.88 4.75
C SER A 199 -10.36 -10.11 4.49
N PRO A 200 -11.16 -10.47 3.48
CA PRO A 200 -12.46 -9.86 3.27
C PRO A 200 -13.37 -9.93 4.50
N SER A 201 -13.43 -11.08 5.18
CA SER A 201 -14.22 -11.25 6.42
C SER A 201 -13.76 -10.29 7.52
N GLN A 202 -12.46 -10.28 7.84
CA GLN A 202 -11.88 -9.39 8.84
C GLN A 202 -12.18 -7.92 8.56
N ALA A 203 -12.00 -7.47 7.31
CA ALA A 203 -12.22 -6.09 6.92
C ALA A 203 -13.71 -5.70 7.04
N VAL A 204 -14.61 -6.55 6.53
CA VAL A 204 -16.06 -6.30 6.60
C VAL A 204 -16.56 -6.30 8.05
N ASP A 205 -16.10 -7.23 8.88
CA ASP A 205 -16.48 -7.31 10.29
C ASP A 205 -15.94 -6.12 11.08
N THR A 206 -14.71 -5.66 10.78
CA THR A 206 -14.16 -4.44 11.37
C THR A 206 -15.04 -3.24 11.06
N VAL A 207 -15.43 -3.04 9.80
CA VAL A 207 -16.34 -1.94 9.42
C VAL A 207 -17.69 -2.08 10.13
N ARG A 208 -18.26 -3.28 10.17
CA ARG A 208 -19.58 -3.56 10.77
C ARG A 208 -19.60 -3.42 12.29
N SER A 209 -18.49 -3.69 12.96
CA SER A 209 -18.34 -3.51 14.41
C SER A 209 -18.56 -2.06 14.84
N ARG A 210 -18.20 -1.11 13.97
CA ARG A 210 -18.42 0.32 14.18
C ARG A 210 -19.73 0.80 13.54
N ARG A 211 -20.04 0.32 12.33
CA ARG A 211 -21.20 0.74 11.55
C ARG A 211 -21.99 -0.46 11.08
N ALA A 212 -22.92 -0.88 11.94
CA ALA A 212 -23.76 -2.04 11.69
C ALA A 212 -24.46 -1.98 10.31
N LYS A 213 -24.51 -3.13 9.63
CA LYS A 213 -25.12 -3.31 8.29
C LYS A 213 -24.40 -2.58 7.14
N ALA A 214 -23.17 -2.12 7.34
CA ALA A 214 -22.29 -1.70 6.25
C ALA A 214 -21.94 -2.88 5.32
N VAL A 215 -21.59 -2.59 4.06
CA VAL A 215 -21.40 -3.59 2.99
C VAL A 215 -22.65 -4.44 2.81
N GLN A 216 -23.57 -3.96 1.97
CA GLN A 216 -24.97 -4.36 2.03
C GLN A 216 -25.32 -5.45 1.02
N SER A 217 -24.94 -5.27 -0.25
CA SER A 217 -25.32 -6.16 -1.34
C SER A 217 -24.33 -7.31 -1.52
N LYS A 218 -24.81 -8.41 -2.12
CA LYS A 218 -23.97 -9.54 -2.50
C LYS A 218 -22.86 -9.13 -3.47
N GLU A 219 -23.21 -8.28 -4.44
CA GLU A 219 -22.27 -7.73 -5.43
C GLU A 219 -21.10 -6.99 -4.78
N GLN A 220 -21.35 -6.18 -3.74
CA GLN A 220 -20.28 -5.49 -2.99
C GLN A 220 -19.32 -6.46 -2.31
N VAL A 221 -19.86 -7.54 -1.74
CA VAL A 221 -19.06 -8.59 -1.10
C VAL A 221 -18.27 -9.38 -2.15
N GLU A 222 -18.88 -9.75 -3.27
CA GLU A 222 -18.21 -10.42 -4.39
C GLU A 222 -17.10 -9.55 -4.97
N THR A 223 -17.28 -8.23 -5.08
CA THR A 223 -16.20 -7.31 -5.45
C THR A 223 -15.05 -7.32 -4.46
N LEU A 224 -15.30 -7.37 -3.14
CA LEU A 224 -14.23 -7.48 -2.15
C LEU A 224 -13.47 -8.82 -2.27
N HIS A 225 -14.18 -9.91 -2.54
CA HIS A 225 -13.58 -11.21 -2.80
C HIS A 225 -12.69 -11.17 -4.05
N ASN A 226 -13.21 -10.67 -5.16
CA ASN A 226 -12.45 -10.50 -6.40
C ASN A 226 -11.28 -9.52 -6.23
N PHE A 227 -11.42 -8.51 -5.39
CA PHE A 227 -10.36 -7.58 -5.04
C PHE A 227 -9.23 -8.28 -4.27
N ARG A 228 -9.56 -9.16 -3.31
CA ARG A 228 -8.57 -10.02 -2.63
C ARG A 228 -7.82 -10.89 -3.62
N LEU A 229 -8.51 -11.50 -4.58
CA LEU A 229 -7.87 -12.30 -5.62
C LEU A 229 -6.94 -11.46 -6.50
N LEU A 230 -7.37 -10.25 -6.90
CA LEU A 230 -6.55 -9.32 -7.69
C LEU A 230 -5.23 -8.98 -6.98
N ILE A 231 -5.29 -8.59 -5.70
CA ILE A 231 -4.09 -8.22 -4.93
C ILE A 231 -3.20 -9.42 -4.61
N ARG A 232 -3.74 -10.65 -4.56
CA ARG A 232 -2.99 -11.88 -4.24
C ARG A 232 -2.40 -12.59 -5.44
N ASN A 233 -3.11 -12.65 -6.58
CA ASN A 233 -2.71 -13.44 -7.74
C ASN A 233 -2.06 -12.60 -8.85
N ASN A 234 -2.54 -11.37 -9.08
CA ASN A 234 -2.34 -10.68 -10.36
C ASN A 234 -1.37 -9.50 -10.31
N GLY A 235 -0.83 -9.13 -9.14
CA GLY A 235 0.22 -8.11 -9.11
C GLY A 235 0.67 -7.52 -7.77
N GLY A 236 0.02 -7.86 -6.65
CA GLY A 236 0.49 -7.43 -5.34
C GLY A 236 1.57 -8.33 -4.73
N MET A 237 2.05 -9.34 -5.45
CA MET A 237 3.03 -10.30 -4.93
C MET A 237 4.44 -9.68 -4.89
N ILE A 238 5.18 -9.95 -3.82
CA ILE A 238 6.60 -9.54 -3.74
C ILE A 238 7.43 -10.39 -4.69
N VAL A 239 7.23 -11.71 -4.69
CA VAL A 239 7.85 -12.65 -5.62
C VAL A 239 6.83 -13.03 -6.70
N PRO A 240 7.03 -12.68 -7.97
CA PRO A 240 6.09 -13.01 -9.04
C PRO A 240 6.13 -14.51 -9.37
N LYS A 241 5.05 -15.02 -9.95
CA LYS A 241 4.92 -16.44 -10.35
C LYS A 241 5.88 -16.82 -11.48
N GLN A 242 6.17 -15.87 -12.36
CA GLN A 242 7.09 -16.04 -13.48
C GLN A 242 8.32 -15.20 -13.23
N LYS A 243 9.48 -15.76 -13.58
CA LYS A 243 10.73 -15.02 -13.56
C LYS A 243 10.73 -13.95 -14.63
N LEU A 244 11.34 -12.83 -14.29
CA LEU A 244 11.51 -11.65 -15.12
C LEU A 244 12.97 -11.56 -15.56
N SER A 245 13.21 -10.82 -16.64
CA SER A 245 14.57 -10.60 -17.15
C SER A 245 15.10 -9.23 -16.71
N LEU A 246 14.21 -8.25 -16.54
CA LEU A 246 14.58 -6.87 -16.24
C LEU A 246 13.98 -6.39 -14.92
N ILE A 247 14.72 -5.54 -14.21
CA ILE A 247 14.24 -4.83 -13.03
C ILE A 247 13.11 -3.87 -13.42
N SER A 248 13.19 -3.19 -14.56
CA SER A 248 12.12 -2.31 -15.04
C SER A 248 10.78 -3.04 -15.25
N GLU A 249 10.81 -4.31 -15.69
CA GLU A 249 9.61 -5.16 -15.76
C GLU A 249 8.98 -5.36 -14.38
N TYR A 250 9.80 -5.65 -13.37
CA TYR A 250 9.34 -5.82 -11.99
C TYR A 250 8.79 -4.51 -11.39
N VAL A 251 9.45 -3.39 -11.66
CA VAL A 251 8.99 -2.07 -11.23
C VAL A 251 7.63 -1.75 -11.88
N ALA A 252 7.50 -1.92 -13.20
CA ALA A 252 6.25 -1.69 -13.93
C ALA A 252 5.10 -2.60 -13.45
N TYR A 253 5.41 -3.86 -13.11
CA TYR A 253 4.48 -4.81 -12.52
C TYR A 253 3.87 -4.27 -11.22
N ASN A 254 4.71 -3.80 -10.30
CA ASN A 254 4.28 -3.30 -8.99
C ASN A 254 3.67 -1.90 -9.01
N GLN A 255 4.03 -1.05 -9.97
CA GLN A 255 3.50 0.32 -10.11
C GLN A 255 1.97 0.38 -10.21
N LYS A 256 1.34 -0.70 -10.70
CA LYS A 256 -0.13 -0.83 -10.71
C LYS A 256 -0.72 -0.83 -9.31
N PHE A 257 0.02 -1.33 -8.32
CA PHE A 257 -0.44 -1.59 -6.94
C PHE A 257 0.10 -0.60 -5.91
N ILE A 258 0.87 0.40 -6.33
CA ILE A 258 1.36 1.48 -5.45
C ILE A 258 0.92 2.84 -5.99
N SER A 259 0.78 3.84 -5.11
CA SER A 259 0.35 5.17 -5.53
C SER A 259 1.41 5.83 -6.43
N LYS A 260 1.01 6.78 -7.29
CA LYS A 260 1.97 7.50 -8.16
C LYS A 260 3.06 8.25 -7.35
N PRO A 261 2.72 8.96 -6.25
CA PRO A 261 3.73 9.60 -5.41
C PRO A 261 4.71 8.59 -4.82
N GLU A 262 4.20 7.47 -4.33
CA GLU A 262 5.03 6.39 -3.81
C GLU A 262 5.93 5.76 -4.89
N SER A 263 5.41 5.53 -6.10
CA SER A 263 6.22 5.02 -7.22
C SER A 263 7.42 5.93 -7.54
N ARG A 264 7.22 7.26 -7.47
CA ARG A 264 8.30 8.23 -7.71
C ARG A 264 9.39 8.17 -6.64
N LEU A 265 9.05 7.85 -5.39
CA LEU A 265 10.02 7.70 -4.30
C LEU A 265 11.07 6.61 -4.61
N TYR A 266 10.63 5.50 -5.21
CA TYR A 266 11.51 4.36 -5.49
C TYR A 266 12.23 4.47 -6.84
N GLY A 267 11.70 5.27 -7.77
CA GLY A 267 12.28 5.47 -9.09
C GLY A 267 12.43 4.15 -9.86
N LYS A 268 13.68 3.75 -10.12
CA LYS A 268 14.03 2.50 -10.82
C LYS A 268 14.35 1.34 -9.88
N ILE A 269 14.23 1.54 -8.56
CA ILE A 269 14.56 0.54 -7.55
C ILE A 269 13.28 -0.22 -7.17
N PRO A 270 13.31 -1.57 -7.12
CA PRO A 270 12.21 -2.36 -6.56
C PRO A 270 11.83 -1.90 -5.15
N LYS A 271 10.53 -1.67 -4.90
CA LYS A 271 10.05 -1.27 -3.56
C LYS A 271 10.52 -2.22 -2.45
N ILE A 272 10.49 -3.54 -2.67
CA ILE A 272 11.01 -4.54 -1.73
C ILE A 272 12.48 -4.27 -1.38
N VAL A 273 13.32 -3.99 -2.38
CA VAL A 273 14.75 -3.71 -2.16
C VAL A 273 14.91 -2.43 -1.34
N TYR A 274 14.21 -1.36 -1.71
CA TYR A 274 14.25 -0.10 -0.97
C TYR A 274 13.78 -0.25 0.48
N THR A 275 12.58 -0.81 0.69
CA THR A 275 11.96 -1.00 2.00
C THR A 275 12.80 -1.89 2.90
N ALA A 276 13.27 -3.03 2.40
CA ALA A 276 14.06 -3.98 3.18
C ALA A 276 15.39 -3.37 3.65
N MET A 277 16.11 -2.66 2.76
CA MET A 277 17.37 -2.02 3.15
C MET A 277 17.15 -0.87 4.13
N ARG A 278 16.11 -0.04 3.91
CA ARG A 278 15.72 1.03 4.83
C ARG A 278 15.42 0.50 6.23
N ILE A 279 14.54 -0.49 6.34
CA ILE A 279 14.16 -1.08 7.64
C ILE A 279 15.36 -1.77 8.28
N SER A 280 16.20 -2.47 7.50
CA SER A 280 17.40 -3.10 8.03
C SER A 280 18.36 -2.06 8.63
N LEU A 281 18.57 -0.92 7.98
CA LEU A 281 19.37 0.18 8.54
C LEU A 281 18.71 0.80 9.78
N GLN A 282 17.38 0.97 9.79
CA GLN A 282 16.65 1.49 10.96
C GLN A 282 16.75 0.56 12.19
N LYS A 283 16.95 -0.74 11.96
CA LYS A 283 17.25 -1.70 13.04
C LYS A 283 18.69 -1.63 13.53
N MET A 284 19.57 -0.90 12.84
CA MET A 284 20.98 -0.73 13.19
C MET A 284 21.27 0.62 13.84
N TYR A 285 20.52 1.66 13.47
CA TYR A 285 20.78 3.05 13.82
C TYR A 285 19.58 3.73 14.46
N SER A 286 19.84 4.67 15.37
CA SER A 286 18.80 5.49 16.03
C SER A 286 17.97 6.34 15.07
N SER A 287 18.53 6.70 13.92
CA SER A 287 17.83 7.42 12.84
C SER A 287 18.47 7.06 11.49
N VAL A 288 17.66 6.99 10.43
CA VAL A 288 18.15 6.77 9.06
C VAL A 288 17.34 7.65 8.12
N ASN A 289 18.04 8.53 7.39
CA ASN A 289 17.44 9.44 6.41
C ASN A 289 18.00 9.15 5.01
N PHE A 290 17.11 9.10 4.03
CA PHE A 290 17.43 8.96 2.61
C PHE A 290 17.15 10.31 1.95
N GLU A 291 18.19 11.00 1.53
CA GLU A 291 18.12 12.28 0.82
C GLU A 291 18.31 12.02 -0.68
N ILE A 292 17.33 12.42 -1.49
CA ILE A 292 17.45 12.37 -2.96
C ILE A 292 18.05 13.71 -3.40
N GLU A 293 19.24 13.66 -3.99
CA GLU A 293 19.93 14.81 -4.58
C GLU A 293 19.46 15.05 -6.02
N ASN A 294 19.91 16.16 -6.60
CA ASN A 294 19.73 16.42 -8.03
C ASN A 294 20.35 15.25 -8.82
N ASP A 295 19.72 14.83 -9.92
CA ASP A 295 20.08 13.66 -10.75
C ASP A 295 19.77 12.27 -10.16
N PHE A 296 18.83 12.17 -9.21
CA PHE A 296 18.41 10.90 -8.58
C PHE A 296 19.53 10.18 -7.82
N GLN A 297 20.65 10.86 -7.53
CA GLN A 297 21.65 10.34 -6.63
C GLN A 297 21.13 10.38 -5.20
N MET A 298 21.19 9.25 -4.50
CA MET A 298 20.69 9.18 -3.13
C MET A 298 21.82 9.17 -2.10
N THR A 299 21.70 9.98 -1.06
CA THR A 299 22.60 10.01 0.08
C THR A 299 21.89 9.44 1.30
N ILE A 300 22.58 8.58 2.04
CA ILE A 300 22.05 7.91 3.23
C ILE A 300 22.78 8.49 4.44
N ARG A 301 22.04 9.02 5.40
CA ARG A 301 22.58 9.53 6.67
C ARG A 301 22.06 8.69 7.82
N CYS A 302 22.99 8.08 8.55
CA CYS A 302 22.70 7.27 9.73
C CYS A 302 23.09 8.03 11.01
N GLY A 303 22.26 7.92 12.05
CA GLY A 303 22.58 8.39 13.40
C GLY A 303 23.57 7.48 14.10
N PRO A 304 23.76 7.60 15.43
CA PRO A 304 24.59 6.67 16.19
C PRO A 304 24.03 5.22 16.13
N PRO A 305 24.91 4.19 16.05
CA PRO A 305 24.52 2.79 16.09
C PRO A 305 23.81 2.42 17.40
N LEU A 306 22.78 1.59 17.28
CA LEU A 306 22.06 1.03 18.42
C LEU A 306 22.98 0.09 19.23
N PRO A 307 22.85 0.04 20.58
CA PRO A 307 23.72 -0.76 21.44
C PRO A 307 23.76 -2.25 21.08
N GLU A 308 22.60 -2.80 20.71
CA GLU A 308 22.37 -4.20 20.37
C GLU A 308 23.20 -4.68 19.16
N ASN A 309 23.62 -3.75 18.29
CA ASN A 309 24.33 -4.04 17.06
C ASN A 309 25.84 -3.74 17.13
N ARG A 310 26.37 -3.42 18.31
CA ARG A 310 27.79 -3.11 18.51
C ARG A 310 28.69 -4.35 18.42
N SER A 311 28.13 -5.55 18.58
CA SER A 311 28.88 -6.82 18.53
C SER A 311 28.18 -7.86 17.65
N LEU A 312 28.11 -7.59 16.35
CA LEU A 312 27.69 -8.61 15.38
C LEU A 312 28.87 -9.56 15.09
N ASP A 313 28.62 -10.87 15.12
CA ASP A 313 29.62 -11.87 14.73
C ASP A 313 29.46 -12.23 13.24
N GLU A 314 30.56 -12.18 12.49
CA GLU A 314 30.53 -12.41 11.03
C GLU A 314 30.20 -13.87 10.69
N GLN A 315 30.75 -14.83 11.43
CA GLN A 315 30.51 -16.25 11.15
C GLN A 315 29.06 -16.62 11.40
N LEU A 316 28.52 -16.19 12.54
CA LEU A 316 27.12 -16.38 12.89
C LEU A 316 26.18 -15.72 11.87
N LEU A 317 26.48 -14.49 11.42
CA LEU A 317 25.69 -13.82 10.39
C LEU A 317 25.70 -14.57 9.06
N ASN A 318 26.87 -15.06 8.63
CA ASN A 318 26.95 -15.85 7.41
C ASN A 318 26.10 -17.13 7.53
N THR A 319 26.13 -17.82 8.67
CA THR A 319 25.27 -19.00 8.92
C THR A 319 23.78 -18.64 8.96
N GLN A 320 23.41 -17.52 9.58
CA GLN A 320 22.02 -17.10 9.74
C GLN A 320 21.39 -16.58 8.44
N LEU A 321 22.18 -15.98 7.56
CA LEU A 321 21.72 -15.48 6.27
C LEU A 321 21.78 -16.53 5.16
N ASN A 322 22.58 -17.59 5.32
CA ASN A 322 22.64 -18.68 4.36
C ASN A 322 21.47 -19.65 4.58
N ASP A 323 20.45 -19.55 3.73
CA ASP A 323 19.38 -20.55 3.61
C ASP A 323 19.60 -21.33 2.31
N GLU A 324 20.44 -22.37 2.37
CA GLU A 324 20.72 -23.19 1.20
C GLU A 324 19.44 -23.78 0.63
N GLY A 325 19.16 -23.43 -0.62
CA GLY A 325 17.92 -23.83 -1.28
C GLY A 325 16.70 -23.03 -0.86
N HIS A 326 16.77 -22.02 0.01
CA HIS A 326 15.68 -21.08 0.34
C HIS A 326 14.40 -21.69 0.94
N GLU A 327 14.40 -22.94 1.36
CA GLU A 327 13.18 -23.64 1.81
C GLU A 327 12.57 -22.99 3.07
N LYS A 328 13.42 -22.65 4.07
CA LYS A 328 12.95 -22.06 5.32
C LYS A 328 12.38 -20.66 5.08
N THR A 329 13.08 -19.87 4.28
CA THR A 329 12.67 -18.52 3.91
C THR A 329 11.39 -18.55 3.07
N HIS A 330 11.24 -19.53 2.18
CA HIS A 330 10.03 -19.71 1.40
C HIS A 330 8.82 -20.05 2.30
N PHE A 331 8.99 -20.94 3.28
CA PHE A 331 7.93 -21.26 4.23
C PHE A 331 7.52 -20.03 5.04
N TRP A 332 8.50 -19.30 5.59
CA TRP A 332 8.25 -18.04 6.30
C TRP A 332 7.55 -17.01 5.40
N TYR A 333 8.02 -16.81 4.17
CA TYR A 333 7.41 -15.88 3.22
C TYR A 333 5.96 -16.27 2.91
N SER A 334 5.69 -17.56 2.72
CA SER A 334 4.34 -18.08 2.47
C SER A 334 3.40 -17.82 3.65
N ASP A 335 3.89 -18.00 4.88
CA ASP A 335 3.15 -17.66 6.11
C ASP A 335 2.87 -16.16 6.22
N GLN A 336 3.88 -15.31 5.95
CA GLN A 336 3.70 -13.86 5.94
C GLN A 336 2.72 -13.41 4.84
N VAL A 337 2.77 -14.03 3.66
CA VAL A 337 1.77 -13.83 2.61
C VAL A 337 0.40 -14.15 3.17
N LYS A 338 0.15 -15.31 3.80
CA LYS A 338 -1.16 -15.59 4.44
C LYS A 338 -1.60 -14.50 5.42
N LYS A 339 -0.67 -13.96 6.22
CA LYS A 339 -0.90 -12.85 7.17
C LYS A 339 -1.09 -11.47 6.53
N GLY A 340 -1.04 -11.35 5.20
CA GLY A 340 -1.31 -10.09 4.51
C GLY A 340 -0.13 -9.46 3.79
N LEU A 341 1.02 -10.14 3.71
CA LEU A 341 2.21 -9.59 3.06
C LEU A 341 1.97 -9.44 1.55
N SER A 342 2.20 -8.23 1.07
CA SER A 342 2.05 -7.82 -0.32
C SER A 342 2.91 -6.58 -0.57
N ILE A 343 3.02 -6.17 -1.83
CA ILE A 343 3.76 -4.97 -2.19
C ILE A 343 3.21 -3.69 -1.53
N SER A 344 1.90 -3.61 -1.29
CA SER A 344 1.29 -2.44 -0.64
C SER A 344 1.52 -2.44 0.88
N THR A 345 1.47 -3.62 1.52
CA THR A 345 1.58 -3.76 2.98
C THR A 345 3.01 -3.89 3.51
N ILE A 346 3.98 -4.06 2.61
CA ILE A 346 5.37 -4.42 2.94
C ILE A 346 6.05 -3.49 3.96
N ASN A 347 5.83 -2.18 3.88
CA ASN A 347 6.45 -1.23 4.80
C ASN A 347 6.11 -1.55 6.26
N ARG A 348 4.82 -1.74 6.53
CA ARG A 348 4.31 -1.98 7.88
C ARG A 348 4.56 -3.41 8.37
N GLN A 349 4.50 -4.40 7.47
CA GLN A 349 4.68 -5.79 7.89
C GLN A 349 6.14 -6.10 8.21
N LEU A 350 7.11 -5.54 7.47
CA LEU A 350 8.51 -5.80 7.73
C LEU A 350 9.07 -5.01 8.92
N GLU A 351 8.41 -3.93 9.38
CA GLU A 351 8.89 -3.10 10.50
C GLU A 351 9.13 -3.92 11.78
N ASN A 352 8.27 -4.91 12.05
CA ASN A 352 8.35 -5.74 13.26
C ASN A 352 9.19 -7.01 13.11
N GLU A 353 9.65 -7.33 11.90
CA GLU A 353 10.38 -8.58 11.63
C GLU A 353 11.88 -8.44 11.95
N ASP A 354 12.59 -9.55 12.20
CA ASP A 354 14.05 -9.50 12.36
C ASP A 354 14.72 -9.11 11.04
N PHE A 355 15.77 -8.27 11.10
CA PHE A 355 16.48 -7.86 9.89
C PHE A 355 17.04 -9.07 9.11
N ARG A 356 17.39 -10.16 9.78
CA ARG A 356 17.88 -11.39 9.15
C ARG A 356 16.80 -12.06 8.29
N ASP A 357 15.55 -12.08 8.75
CA ASP A 357 14.41 -12.56 7.94
C ASP A 357 14.17 -11.64 6.74
N ILE A 358 14.26 -10.32 6.93
CA ILE A 358 14.14 -9.33 5.86
C ILE A 358 15.23 -9.51 4.78
N LEU A 359 16.48 -9.72 5.19
CA LEU A 359 17.59 -9.93 4.25
C LEU A 359 17.51 -11.29 3.56
N ARG A 360 17.04 -12.34 4.24
CA ARG A 360 16.73 -13.63 3.60
C ARG A 360 15.59 -13.50 2.58
N LEU A 361 14.56 -12.70 2.88
CA LEU A 361 13.51 -12.38 1.91
C LEU A 361 14.08 -11.67 0.68
N LEU A 362 15.06 -10.78 0.83
CA LEU A 362 15.75 -10.18 -0.32
C LEU A 362 16.52 -11.22 -1.14
N ASP A 363 17.21 -12.16 -0.49
CA ASP A 363 17.90 -13.24 -1.19
C ASP A 363 16.93 -14.13 -1.98
N LEU A 364 15.83 -14.54 -1.34
CA LEU A 364 14.73 -15.25 -1.99
C LEU A 364 14.16 -14.43 -3.15
N PHE A 365 13.95 -13.12 -2.97
CA PHE A 365 13.42 -12.23 -3.99
C PHE A 365 14.31 -12.21 -5.24
N PHE A 366 15.61 -11.95 -5.11
CA PHE A 366 16.51 -11.91 -6.26
C PHE A 366 16.66 -13.29 -6.93
N HIS A 367 16.68 -14.37 -6.13
CA HIS A 367 16.78 -15.73 -6.65
C HIS A 367 15.53 -16.15 -7.44
N SER A 368 14.35 -15.89 -6.88
CA SER A 368 13.08 -16.37 -7.41
C SER A 368 12.45 -15.43 -8.44
N THR A 369 12.80 -14.14 -8.44
CA THR A 369 12.21 -13.15 -9.36
C THR A 369 12.95 -13.06 -10.69
N PHE A 370 14.28 -13.15 -10.70
CA PHE A 370 15.06 -12.90 -11.91
C PHE A 370 15.68 -14.18 -12.49
N HIS A 371 15.96 -14.23 -13.79
CA HIS A 371 16.72 -15.34 -14.40
C HIS A 371 18.24 -15.17 -14.25
N GLN A 372 18.75 -14.02 -14.66
CA GLN A 372 20.10 -13.54 -14.46
C GLN A 372 20.07 -12.06 -14.82
N LEU A 373 20.53 -11.19 -13.93
CA LEU A 373 20.45 -9.75 -14.16
C LEU A 373 21.59 -9.23 -15.04
N THR A 374 22.77 -9.85 -14.96
CA THR A 374 23.97 -9.41 -15.68
C THR A 374 25.07 -10.49 -15.68
N HIS A 375 26.18 -10.20 -16.36
CA HIS A 375 27.40 -11.01 -16.43
C HIS A 375 28.56 -10.35 -15.67
N LYS A 376 29.61 -11.13 -15.38
CA LYS A 376 30.76 -10.68 -14.56
C LYS A 376 31.50 -9.51 -15.19
N GLU A 377 31.65 -9.57 -16.50
CA GLU A 377 32.35 -8.60 -17.33
C GLU A 377 31.64 -7.24 -17.28
N GLU A 378 30.31 -7.23 -17.28
CA GLU A 378 29.51 -6.00 -17.21
C GLU A 378 29.60 -5.33 -15.84
N ILE A 379 29.54 -6.09 -14.75
CA ILE A 379 29.74 -5.52 -13.40
C ILE A 379 31.15 -4.95 -13.30
N PHE A 380 32.17 -5.66 -13.80
CA PHE A 380 33.53 -5.13 -13.79
C PHE A 380 33.66 -3.85 -14.61
N ALA A 381 33.04 -3.79 -15.79
CA ALA A 381 33.02 -2.58 -16.60
C ALA A 381 32.43 -1.42 -15.79
N VAL A 382 31.24 -1.61 -15.19
CA VAL A 382 30.53 -0.60 -14.37
C VAL A 382 31.33 -0.16 -13.13
N LEU A 383 32.08 -1.08 -12.51
CA LEU A 383 32.92 -0.76 -11.35
C LEU A 383 34.24 -0.07 -11.73
N GLN A 384 34.79 -0.33 -12.91
CA GLN A 384 36.08 0.20 -13.36
C GLN A 384 35.95 1.56 -14.06
N ASN A 385 34.95 1.69 -14.90
CA ASN A 385 34.63 2.91 -15.62
C ASN A 385 33.13 3.13 -15.44
N TRP A 386 32.72 4.34 -15.10
CA TRP A 386 31.31 4.74 -14.93
C TRP A 386 30.42 4.50 -16.18
N ASP A 387 30.91 3.81 -17.22
CA ASP A 387 30.41 3.68 -18.59
C ASP A 387 29.02 4.29 -18.83
N GLN A 388 29.02 5.34 -19.65
CA GLN A 388 28.14 6.50 -19.69
C GLN A 388 26.65 6.22 -19.96
N SER A 389 26.25 4.95 -20.08
CA SER A 389 24.86 4.52 -20.26
C SER A 389 24.38 3.69 -19.07
N GLU A 390 23.40 4.23 -18.35
CA GLU A 390 22.73 3.56 -17.25
C GLU A 390 22.10 2.22 -17.70
N LYS A 391 22.56 1.10 -17.14
CA LYS A 391 21.96 -0.24 -17.36
C LYS A 391 20.71 -0.42 -16.50
N ASP A 392 19.76 -1.24 -16.94
CA ASP A 392 18.50 -1.52 -16.22
C ASP A 392 18.69 -1.92 -14.74
N TRP A 393 19.67 -2.78 -14.47
CA TRP A 393 19.96 -3.28 -13.12
C TRP A 393 20.82 -2.33 -12.28
N SER A 394 21.52 -1.39 -12.92
CA SER A 394 22.56 -0.57 -12.28
C SER A 394 22.06 0.34 -11.15
N PRO A 395 20.87 0.99 -11.21
CA PRO A 395 20.39 1.81 -10.10
C PRO A 395 20.15 0.99 -8.83
N THR A 396 19.61 -0.22 -8.99
CA THR A 396 19.37 -1.14 -7.86
C THR A 396 20.69 -1.62 -7.26
N PHE A 397 21.67 -1.93 -8.09
CA PHE A 397 23.00 -2.32 -7.64
C PHE A 397 23.69 -1.20 -6.84
N TRP A 398 23.72 0.03 -7.38
CA TRP A 398 24.32 1.17 -6.69
C TRP A 398 23.61 1.51 -5.39
N PHE A 399 22.27 1.43 -5.39
CA PHE A 399 21.49 1.60 -4.16
C PHE A 399 21.89 0.61 -3.07
N LEU A 400 22.01 -0.68 -3.42
CA LEU A 400 22.44 -1.73 -2.49
C LEU A 400 23.84 -1.44 -1.94
N LEU A 401 24.80 -1.08 -2.80
CA LEU A 401 26.16 -0.75 -2.39
C LEU A 401 26.19 0.45 -1.43
N LYS A 402 25.41 1.50 -1.70
CA LYS A 402 25.29 2.65 -0.80
C LYS A 402 24.75 2.25 0.56
N CYS A 403 23.69 1.42 0.62
CA CYS A 403 23.15 0.95 1.89
C CYS A 403 24.15 0.07 2.66
N ILE A 404 24.85 -0.84 1.97
CA ILE A 404 25.83 -1.77 2.56
C ILE A 404 27.03 -1.00 3.13
N ARG A 405 27.44 0.09 2.48
CA ARG A 405 28.52 0.95 2.98
C ARG A 405 28.22 1.50 4.37
N GLU A 406 26.97 1.85 4.62
CA GLU A 406 26.51 2.37 5.91
C GLU A 406 26.27 1.27 6.96
N MET A 407 26.50 -0.01 6.66
CA MET A 407 26.26 -1.11 7.62
C MET A 407 27.49 -1.46 8.46
N PRO A 408 27.31 -2.03 9.67
CA PRO A 408 28.42 -2.56 10.46
C PRO A 408 29.25 -3.58 9.69
N ARG A 409 30.57 -3.59 9.91
CA ARG A 409 31.54 -4.38 9.14
C ARG A 409 31.17 -5.87 8.93
N PRO A 410 30.72 -6.63 9.94
CA PRO A 410 30.31 -8.02 9.74
C PRO A 410 29.16 -8.17 8.74
N LEU A 411 28.13 -7.33 8.87
CA LEU A 411 26.95 -7.34 8.02
C LEU A 411 27.26 -6.82 6.61
N HIS A 412 28.10 -5.78 6.52
CA HIS A 412 28.62 -5.28 5.25
C HIS A 412 29.27 -6.39 4.43
N LEU A 413 30.14 -7.19 5.07
CA LEU A 413 30.83 -8.29 4.39
C LEU A 413 29.87 -9.39 3.95
N ALA A 414 28.94 -9.79 4.82
CA ALA A 414 27.92 -10.79 4.49
C ALA A 414 27.04 -10.34 3.31
N LEU A 415 26.55 -9.10 3.31
CA LEU A 415 25.71 -8.59 2.24
C LEU A 415 26.47 -8.33 0.94
N SER A 416 27.74 -7.94 1.01
CA SER A 416 28.57 -7.83 -0.20
C SER A 416 28.67 -9.16 -0.95
N ARG A 417 28.72 -10.29 -0.22
CA ARG A 417 28.70 -11.64 -0.80
C ARG A 417 27.34 -11.96 -1.43
N LEU A 418 26.24 -11.65 -0.73
CA LEU A 418 24.89 -11.86 -1.25
C LEU A 418 24.60 -11.03 -2.51
N VAL A 419 24.94 -9.74 -2.50
CA VAL A 419 24.77 -8.87 -3.69
C VAL A 419 25.59 -9.39 -4.88
N ALA A 420 26.83 -9.84 -4.66
CA ALA A 420 27.59 -10.47 -5.74
C ALA A 420 26.85 -11.70 -6.29
N LYS A 421 26.32 -12.57 -5.40
CA LYS A 421 25.53 -13.75 -5.79
C LYS A 421 24.25 -13.39 -6.55
N TRP A 422 23.54 -12.33 -6.16
CA TRP A 422 22.27 -11.91 -6.77
C TRP A 422 22.42 -11.51 -8.23
N PHE A 423 23.49 -10.79 -8.57
CA PHE A 423 23.69 -10.24 -9.91
C PHE A 423 24.43 -11.22 -10.84
N LEU A 424 25.38 -12.01 -10.33
CA LEU A 424 26.25 -12.88 -11.13
C LEU A 424 25.73 -14.30 -11.29
N ARG A 425 25.01 -14.81 -10.28
CA ARG A 425 24.65 -16.24 -10.13
C ARG A 425 25.81 -17.23 -10.26
N SER A 426 27.06 -16.78 -10.29
CA SER A 426 28.25 -17.62 -10.23
C SER A 426 28.99 -17.38 -8.92
N GLU A 427 29.49 -18.46 -8.33
CA GLU A 427 30.39 -18.36 -7.18
C GLU A 427 31.77 -17.90 -7.67
N MET A 428 32.30 -16.93 -6.92
CA MET A 428 33.71 -16.49 -6.86
C MET A 428 34.16 -15.24 -7.64
N ASP A 429 34.92 -14.43 -6.88
CA ASP A 429 35.86 -13.35 -7.26
C ASP A 429 35.40 -11.89 -7.35
N LEU A 430 34.22 -11.51 -6.82
CA LEU A 430 33.83 -10.09 -6.70
C LEU A 430 33.87 -9.50 -5.28
N ALA A 431 33.63 -10.31 -4.25
CA ALA A 431 33.53 -9.82 -2.87
C ALA A 431 34.78 -9.03 -2.39
N PRO A 432 36.03 -9.43 -2.71
CA PRO A 432 37.22 -8.66 -2.34
C PRO A 432 37.30 -7.29 -3.01
N ARG A 433 36.79 -7.15 -4.24
CA ARG A 433 36.82 -5.89 -5.02
C ARG A 433 35.69 -4.94 -4.66
N ILE A 434 34.49 -5.46 -4.39
CA ILE A 434 33.40 -4.66 -3.79
C ILE A 434 33.91 -4.05 -2.47
N LYS A 435 34.59 -4.84 -1.64
CA LYS A 435 35.21 -4.37 -0.40
C LYS A 435 36.22 -3.25 -0.64
N GLN A 436 37.03 -3.33 -1.70
CA GLN A 436 38.01 -2.29 -2.07
C GLN A 436 37.31 -0.97 -2.42
N ILE A 437 36.26 -1.01 -3.25
CA ILE A 437 35.50 0.16 -3.68
C ILE A 437 34.74 0.80 -2.51
N LEU A 438 34.20 -0.02 -1.60
CA LEU A 438 33.53 0.49 -0.41
C LEU A 438 34.51 1.12 0.59
N SER A 439 35.79 0.73 0.56
CA SER A 439 36.83 1.27 1.46
C SER A 439 37.50 2.55 0.96
N SER A 440 37.38 2.91 -0.32
CA SER A 440 38.14 4.01 -0.94
C SER A 440 37.52 5.40 -0.83
N SER A 441 36.49 5.60 0.01
CA SER A 441 35.80 6.90 0.16
C SER A 441 36.11 7.68 1.46
N SER A 442 37.20 7.35 2.16
CA SER A 442 37.67 8.09 3.34
C SER A 442 39.01 8.83 3.17
N SER A 443 39.50 9.01 1.95
CA SER A 443 40.83 9.63 1.71
C SER A 443 40.87 10.62 0.56
N SER A 444 39.98 11.61 0.57
CA SER A 444 40.17 12.84 -0.22
C SER A 444 39.79 14.08 0.57
N ALA A 445 40.51 14.31 1.67
CA ALA A 445 40.70 15.64 2.23
C ALA A 445 42.08 15.67 2.91
N SER A 446 42.84 16.72 2.64
CA SER A 446 44.19 17.05 3.16
C SER A 446 45.41 16.41 2.49
N SER A 447 45.77 16.94 1.32
CA SER A 447 47.18 17.21 1.02
C SER A 447 47.30 18.42 0.09
N SER A 448 47.28 19.61 0.69
CA SER A 448 47.86 20.84 0.13
C SER A 448 48.08 21.81 1.28
N ASN A 449 49.34 21.92 1.70
CA ASN A 449 49.98 23.13 2.23
C ASN A 449 51.46 22.77 2.42
N GLU A 450 52.23 23.03 1.37
CA GLU A 450 53.56 23.65 1.53
C GLU A 450 53.38 25.16 1.52
#